data_AF-A0ABD2MR19-F1
#
_entry.id   AF-A0ABD2MR19-F1
#
_cell.length_a   1.000
_cell.length_b   1.000
_cell.length_c   1.000
_cell.angle_alpha   90.00
_cell.angle_beta   90.00
_cell.angle_gamma   90.00
#
_symmetry.space_group_name_H-M   'P 1'
#
loop_
_entity.id
_entity.type
_entity.pdbx_description
1 polymer ?
#
loop_
_entity_poly.entity_id
_entity_poly.type
_entity_poly.pdbx_seq_one_letter_code
_entity_poly.pdbx_strand_id
1 'polypeptide(L)'
;MDKLQFTFKMLGSADGKSNILCVTRTTTIENWTFKIPPKYLDCEHHVDLITAAFAKVKKTSLQRNQFRKVWITLDENLKNVYYDEDGNLQFENELLEEVIEKPQTDTTTVTESSLARLLEQIINNSQEKTEQINITKIAKGLVIEKFTGKTTNAEQWIASFEKECERFHIDRIDRKIELLKLCIENSATDWYSCTLLKLAADAEWTQWRDSFCNTFISKGWSSIKYAMQYKYISGSLLKYSIKKEKLLLQIRKTIDSDTLIDLIAMGLPNEIIEKIDREKLQRPEDLHNEIGKLEYLATKKNKDTKKTKLSSDSKKNKTPCKVCKDKEKGTRFHPEDECWFKDQNKQGRREKNINNLALDVDLSTDDPKNLMCHH
;
A
#
# COMPACT_ATOMS: atom_id res chain seq x y z
N MET A 1 42.65 -26.65 7.66
CA MET A 1 42.68 -26.98 9.09
C MET A 1 41.27 -27.34 9.48
N ASP A 2 41.05 -28.61 9.76
CA ASP A 2 39.70 -29.12 10.04
C ASP A 2 39.28 -28.64 11.43
N LYS A 3 38.07 -28.10 11.52
CA LYS A 3 37.51 -27.58 12.77
C LYS A 3 36.07 -28.04 12.91
N LEU A 4 35.69 -28.39 14.12
CA LEU A 4 34.31 -28.67 14.49
C LEU A 4 33.88 -27.74 15.62
N GLN A 5 32.63 -27.32 15.60
CA GLN A 5 31.99 -26.58 16.68
C GLN A 5 31.28 -27.55 17.61
N PHE A 6 31.69 -27.61 18.87
CA PHE A 6 31.09 -28.47 19.88
C PHE A 6 30.10 -27.68 20.73
N THR A 7 28.93 -28.26 20.96
CA THR A 7 27.89 -27.70 21.85
C THR A 7 27.96 -28.38 23.21
N PHE A 8 28.57 -27.68 24.17
CA PHE A 8 28.65 -28.10 25.56
C PHE A 8 27.42 -27.61 26.33
N LYS A 9 26.68 -28.51 26.96
CA LYS A 9 25.48 -28.20 27.73
C LYS A 9 25.57 -28.76 29.14
N MET A 10 25.14 -27.98 30.12
CA MET A 10 25.09 -28.41 31.50
C MET A 10 23.80 -29.21 31.78
N LEU A 11 23.92 -30.52 31.97
CA LEU A 11 22.78 -31.41 32.26
C LEU A 11 22.82 -31.89 33.72
N GLY A 12 21.68 -32.33 34.24
CA GLY A 12 21.65 -32.98 35.56
C GLY A 12 22.12 -34.42 35.43
N SER A 13 22.91 -34.90 36.40
CA SER A 13 23.31 -36.30 36.49
C SER A 13 22.13 -37.20 36.82
N ALA A 14 22.27 -38.50 36.57
CA ALA A 14 21.29 -39.54 36.90
C ALA A 14 20.91 -39.55 38.40
N ASP A 15 21.84 -39.15 39.28
CA ASP A 15 21.63 -39.07 40.73
C ASP A 15 20.78 -37.86 41.16
N GLY A 16 20.42 -36.97 40.22
CA GLY A 16 19.54 -35.83 40.43
C GLY A 16 20.11 -34.67 41.29
N LYS A 17 21.28 -34.85 41.90
CA LYS A 17 21.91 -33.89 42.82
C LYS A 17 23.10 -33.14 42.22
N SER A 18 23.80 -33.71 41.24
CA SER A 18 24.97 -33.12 40.58
C SER A 18 24.65 -32.69 39.15
N ASN A 19 25.43 -31.74 38.61
CA ASN A 19 25.37 -31.36 37.19
C ASN A 19 26.62 -31.89 36.48
N ILE A 20 26.45 -32.48 35.30
CA ILE A 20 27.53 -33.04 34.46
C ILE A 20 27.61 -32.31 33.12
N LEU A 21 28.83 -31.94 32.73
CA LEU A 21 29.06 -31.19 31.49
C LEU A 21 28.98 -32.18 30.34
N CYS A 22 28.08 -31.92 29.40
CA CYS A 22 27.82 -32.84 28.30
C CYS A 22 28.14 -32.21 26.95
N VAL A 23 28.68 -33.00 26.02
CA VAL A 23 28.74 -32.66 24.61
C VAL A 23 27.47 -33.19 23.95
N THR A 24 26.65 -32.28 23.44
CA THR A 24 25.33 -32.64 22.90
C THR A 24 25.29 -32.70 21.39
N ARG A 25 26.09 -31.86 20.73
CA ARG A 25 26.11 -31.72 19.28
C ARG A 25 27.49 -31.29 18.79
N THR A 26 27.78 -31.63 17.56
CA THR A 26 28.94 -31.15 16.80
C THR A 26 28.46 -30.50 15.51
N THR A 27 29.10 -29.42 15.06
CA THR A 27 28.70 -28.70 13.85
C THR A 27 29.92 -28.47 12.97
N THR A 28 29.81 -28.78 11.68
CA THR A 28 30.87 -28.55 10.69
C THR A 28 30.98 -27.07 10.31
N ILE A 29 32.06 -26.69 9.63
CA ILE A 29 32.25 -25.33 9.09
C ILE A 29 31.12 -24.96 8.10
N GLU A 30 30.52 -25.96 7.46
CA GLU A 30 29.40 -25.83 6.51
C GLU A 30 28.03 -25.76 7.20
N ASN A 31 27.99 -25.59 8.52
CA ASN A 31 26.80 -25.52 9.38
C ASN A 31 25.96 -26.81 9.46
N TRP A 32 26.48 -27.95 9.03
CA TRP A 32 25.82 -29.24 9.29
C TRP A 32 26.01 -29.63 10.75
N THR A 33 24.91 -29.85 11.45
CA THR A 33 24.92 -30.15 12.88
C THR A 33 24.58 -31.61 13.10
N PHE A 34 25.31 -32.29 13.95
CA PHE A 34 25.15 -33.71 14.25
C PHE A 34 24.91 -33.90 15.75
N LYS A 35 24.08 -34.88 16.13
CA LYS A 35 23.84 -35.24 17.53
C LYS A 35 24.90 -36.20 18.03
N ILE A 36 25.35 -35.98 19.26
CA ILE A 36 26.08 -37.00 20.01
C ILE A 36 25.08 -38.01 20.57
N PRO A 37 25.30 -39.33 20.41
CA PRO A 37 24.42 -40.36 20.97
C PRO A 37 24.24 -40.19 22.48
N PRO A 38 23.04 -40.49 23.03
CA PRO A 38 22.74 -40.29 24.46
C PRO A 38 23.75 -40.93 25.43
N LYS A 39 24.30 -42.09 25.05
CA LYS A 39 25.28 -42.85 25.83
C LYS A 39 26.68 -42.20 25.89
N TYR A 40 26.98 -41.27 24.99
CA TYR A 40 28.27 -40.59 24.90
C TYR A 40 28.18 -39.11 25.28
N LEU A 41 27.06 -38.66 25.83
CA LEU A 41 26.88 -37.23 26.11
C LEU A 41 27.87 -36.70 27.16
N ASP A 42 28.29 -37.51 28.13
CA ASP A 42 29.21 -37.06 29.18
C ASP A 42 30.58 -36.69 28.58
N CYS A 43 31.13 -35.54 29.00
CA CYS A 43 32.48 -35.14 28.62
C CYS A 43 33.56 -36.15 29.05
N GLU A 44 33.28 -37.03 30.01
CA GLU A 44 34.20 -38.13 30.36
C GLU A 44 34.40 -39.13 29.21
N HIS A 45 33.42 -39.30 28.31
CA HIS A 45 33.58 -40.11 27.11
C HIS A 45 34.40 -39.40 26.02
N HIS A 46 34.62 -38.11 26.17
CA HIS A 46 35.28 -37.24 25.20
C HIS A 46 36.70 -36.88 25.65
N VAL A 47 37.49 -37.89 26.03
CA VAL A 47 38.82 -37.70 26.64
C VAL A 47 39.79 -36.98 25.70
N ASP A 48 39.69 -37.21 24.39
CA ASP A 48 40.56 -36.57 23.41
C ASP A 48 40.22 -35.08 23.18
N LEU A 49 39.04 -34.61 23.62
CA LEU A 49 38.62 -33.21 23.52
C LEU A 49 39.29 -32.26 24.53
N ILE A 50 40.34 -32.70 25.24
CA ILE A 50 41.10 -31.90 26.22
C ILE A 50 42.00 -30.88 25.51
N THR A 51 41.36 -29.85 24.97
CA THR A 51 42.02 -28.72 24.31
C THR A 51 42.03 -27.48 25.21
N ALA A 52 42.87 -26.49 24.88
CA ALA A 52 42.85 -25.20 25.57
C ALA A 52 41.47 -24.51 25.51
N ALA A 53 40.71 -24.76 24.45
CA ALA A 53 39.33 -24.27 24.29
C ALA A 53 38.38 -24.98 25.27
N PHE A 54 38.47 -26.30 25.40
CA PHE A 54 37.70 -27.08 26.38
C PHE A 54 38.02 -26.69 27.83
N ALA A 55 39.29 -26.44 28.16
CA ALA A 55 39.68 -25.96 29.48
C ALA A 55 39.03 -24.61 29.85
N LYS A 56 38.84 -23.72 28.86
CA LYS A 56 38.10 -22.46 29.04
C LYS A 56 36.61 -22.71 29.27
N VAL A 57 36.00 -23.68 28.60
CA VAL A 57 34.60 -24.07 28.84
C VAL A 57 34.43 -24.60 30.26
N LYS A 58 35.32 -25.48 30.74
CA LYS A 58 35.30 -26.00 32.12
C LYS A 58 35.44 -24.90 33.19
N LYS A 59 36.24 -23.86 32.91
CA LYS A 59 36.37 -22.69 33.81
C LYS A 59 35.17 -21.74 33.75
N THR A 60 34.36 -21.82 32.71
CA THR A 60 33.19 -20.95 32.54
C THR A 60 32.02 -21.55 33.29
N SER A 61 31.53 -20.86 34.31
CA SER A 61 30.36 -21.34 35.08
C SER A 61 29.11 -21.36 34.18
N LEU A 62 28.61 -22.56 33.89
CA LEU A 62 27.36 -22.77 33.18
C LEU A 62 26.26 -23.18 34.16
N GLN A 63 25.14 -22.45 34.15
CA GLN A 63 23.95 -22.88 34.89
C GLN A 63 23.28 -24.06 34.17
N ARG A 64 22.49 -24.85 34.90
CA ARG A 64 21.77 -26.01 34.34
C ARG A 64 20.93 -25.60 33.12
N ASN A 65 20.94 -26.44 32.09
CA ASN A 65 20.34 -26.23 30.76
C ASN A 65 20.93 -25.11 29.89
N GLN A 66 21.92 -24.35 30.37
CA GLN A 66 22.67 -23.44 29.49
C GLN A 66 23.68 -24.22 28.65
N PHE A 67 23.97 -23.69 27.46
CA PHE A 67 24.94 -24.27 26.54
C PHE A 67 25.91 -23.23 26.00
N ARG A 68 27.08 -23.70 25.55
CA ARG A 68 28.08 -22.92 24.82
C ARG A 68 28.52 -23.68 23.60
N LYS A 69 28.64 -22.96 22.49
CA LYS A 69 29.18 -23.48 21.25
C LYS A 69 30.63 -23.01 21.11
N VAL A 70 31.55 -23.93 20.88
CA VAL A 70 32.99 -23.62 20.81
C VAL A 70 33.63 -24.32 19.63
N TRP A 71 34.33 -23.56 18.79
CA TRP A 71 35.13 -24.10 17.71
C TRP A 71 36.43 -24.71 18.25
N ILE A 72 36.68 -25.96 17.90
CA ILE A 72 37.89 -26.71 18.26
C ILE A 72 38.54 -27.15 16.96
N THR A 73 39.86 -26.96 16.87
CA THR A 73 40.66 -27.45 15.74
C THR A 73 41.00 -28.91 16.00
N LEU A 74 40.77 -29.78 15.02
CA LEU A 74 41.04 -31.20 15.14
C LEU A 74 42.51 -31.46 14.85
N ASP A 75 43.20 -32.08 15.79
CA ASP A 75 44.48 -32.74 15.52
C ASP A 75 44.23 -34.12 14.90
N GLU A 76 45.28 -34.84 14.50
CA GLU A 76 45.16 -36.14 13.83
C GLU A 76 44.40 -37.16 14.69
N ASN A 77 44.56 -37.11 16.01
CA ASN A 77 43.87 -38.02 16.94
C ASN A 77 42.37 -37.71 17.01
N LEU A 78 42.01 -36.44 17.27
CA LEU A 78 40.60 -36.01 17.29
C LEU A 78 39.93 -36.22 15.94
N LYS A 79 40.67 -36.06 14.84
CA LYS A 79 40.14 -36.29 13.50
C LYS A 79 39.74 -37.75 13.33
N ASN A 80 40.55 -38.71 13.74
CA ASN A 80 40.20 -40.14 13.65
C ASN A 80 39.03 -40.54 14.57
N VAL A 81 38.83 -39.82 15.68
CA VAL A 81 37.69 -40.03 16.59
C VAL A 81 36.38 -39.51 15.98
N TYR A 82 36.44 -38.36 15.31
CA TYR A 82 35.24 -37.65 14.82
C TYR A 82 34.96 -37.79 13.33
N TYR A 83 35.92 -38.30 12.57
CA TYR A 83 35.80 -38.60 11.16
C TYR A 83 36.24 -40.04 10.90
N ASP A 84 35.53 -40.73 10.02
CA ASP A 84 36.02 -41.99 9.45
C ASP A 84 37.00 -41.72 8.29
N GLU A 85 37.54 -42.79 7.69
CA GLU A 85 38.46 -42.71 6.55
C GLU A 85 37.81 -42.09 5.31
N ASP A 86 36.48 -42.14 5.21
CA ASP A 86 35.68 -41.62 4.09
C ASP A 86 35.20 -40.17 4.30
N GLY A 87 35.50 -39.57 5.46
CA GLY A 87 35.16 -38.18 5.79
C GLY A 87 33.76 -37.97 6.37
N ASN A 88 33.07 -39.02 6.81
CA ASN A 88 31.80 -38.92 7.53
C ASN A 88 32.02 -38.63 9.01
N LEU A 89 31.09 -37.89 9.64
CA LEU A 89 31.17 -37.66 11.08
C LEU A 89 30.75 -38.90 11.87
N GLN A 90 31.64 -39.33 12.76
CA GLN A 90 31.43 -40.46 13.65
C GLN A 90 31.79 -40.13 15.10
N PHE A 91 31.47 -41.05 16.01
CA PHE A 91 32.04 -41.10 17.34
C PHE A 91 32.01 -42.55 17.84
N GLU A 92 33.15 -43.09 18.30
CA GLU A 92 33.24 -44.48 18.80
C GLU A 92 32.68 -45.52 17.80
N ASN A 93 33.05 -45.38 16.52
CA ASN A 93 32.60 -46.20 15.38
C ASN A 93 31.09 -46.17 15.09
N GLU A 94 30.37 -45.17 15.60
CA GLU A 94 28.98 -44.91 15.24
C GLU A 94 28.89 -43.61 14.44
N LEU A 95 28.26 -43.67 13.26
CA LEU A 95 27.96 -42.49 12.46
C LEU A 95 26.99 -41.58 13.20
N LEU A 96 27.29 -40.29 13.22
CA LEU A 96 26.45 -39.31 13.91
C LEU A 96 25.22 -38.95 13.07
N GLU A 97 24.08 -38.79 13.73
CA GLU A 97 22.83 -38.38 13.07
C GLU A 97 22.84 -36.87 12.77
N GLU A 98 22.69 -36.49 11.51
CA GLU A 98 22.54 -35.09 11.10
C GLU A 98 21.20 -34.50 11.58
N VAL A 99 21.26 -33.30 12.13
CA VAL A 99 20.15 -32.48 12.59
C VAL A 99 19.90 -31.36 11.60
N ILE A 100 18.91 -31.56 10.76
CA ILE A 100 18.31 -30.48 9.99
C ILE A 100 17.35 -29.76 10.94
N GLU A 101 17.72 -28.58 11.43
CA GLU A 101 16.81 -27.74 12.22
C GLU A 101 15.69 -27.22 11.31
N LYS A 102 14.63 -28.01 11.16
CA LYS A 102 13.35 -27.54 10.62
C LYS A 102 12.77 -26.52 11.63
N PRO A 103 12.14 -25.41 11.20
CA PRO A 103 11.13 -24.79 12.04
C PRO A 103 10.11 -25.90 12.32
N GLN A 104 9.90 -26.22 13.60
CA GLN A 104 9.07 -27.35 14.04
C GLN A 104 7.80 -27.44 13.20
N THR A 105 7.70 -28.46 12.34
CA THR A 105 6.87 -29.64 12.59
C THR A 105 7.31 -30.78 11.65
N ASP A 106 7.78 -31.86 12.27
CA ASP A 106 7.74 -33.29 11.95
C ASP A 106 7.81 -33.82 10.49
N THR A 107 8.79 -34.74 10.29
CA THR A 107 8.87 -35.88 9.31
C THR A 107 8.72 -35.62 7.79
N THR A 108 9.76 -35.63 6.93
CA THR A 108 10.66 -36.73 6.42
C THR A 108 9.90 -37.69 5.48
N THR A 109 10.12 -37.73 4.15
CA THR A 109 11.22 -38.34 3.34
C THR A 109 10.97 -37.96 1.86
N VAL A 110 11.94 -37.96 0.92
CA VAL A 110 12.13 -39.04 -0.08
C VAL A 110 13.32 -38.72 -1.01
N THR A 111 14.11 -39.76 -1.35
CA THR A 111 15.16 -39.89 -2.38
C THR A 111 14.59 -40.10 -3.80
N GLU A 112 15.42 -40.08 -4.86
CA GLU A 112 15.08 -40.03 -6.31
C GLU A 112 14.36 -38.77 -6.79
N SER A 113 13.71 -38.06 -5.87
CA SER A 113 13.27 -36.69 -6.05
C SER A 113 14.43 -35.73 -6.31
N SER A 114 15.71 -36.09 -6.21
CA SER A 114 16.87 -35.19 -6.15
C SER A 114 17.06 -34.24 -7.34
N LEU A 115 16.85 -34.69 -8.59
CA LEU A 115 16.95 -33.79 -9.75
C LEU A 115 15.67 -32.97 -9.94
N ALA A 116 14.51 -33.58 -9.69
CA ALA A 116 13.24 -32.87 -9.59
C ALA A 116 13.26 -31.86 -8.44
N ARG A 117 13.98 -32.14 -7.36
CA ARG A 117 14.24 -31.35 -6.15
C ARG A 117 15.29 -30.31 -6.36
N LEU A 118 16.25 -30.51 -7.26
CA LEU A 118 17.21 -29.48 -7.65
C LEU A 118 16.53 -28.49 -8.59
N LEU A 119 15.66 -28.95 -9.49
CA LEU A 119 14.79 -28.07 -10.27
C LEU A 119 13.74 -27.38 -9.39
N GLU A 120 13.08 -28.10 -8.50
CA GLU A 120 12.21 -27.54 -7.46
C GLU A 120 13.01 -26.71 -6.46
N GLN A 121 14.28 -26.94 -6.15
CA GLN A 121 15.10 -26.09 -5.28
C GLN A 121 15.63 -24.88 -6.04
N ILE A 122 15.73 -24.89 -7.35
CA ILE A 122 16.08 -23.69 -8.11
C ILE A 122 14.83 -22.82 -8.28
N ILE A 123 13.67 -23.44 -8.57
CA ILE A 123 12.36 -22.77 -8.54
C ILE A 123 12.05 -22.30 -7.11
N ASN A 124 12.22 -23.15 -6.10
CA ASN A 124 12.02 -22.84 -4.69
C ASN A 124 13.10 -21.91 -4.16
N ASN A 125 14.39 -21.96 -4.51
CA ASN A 125 15.36 -20.94 -4.04
C ASN A 125 15.14 -19.58 -4.72
N SER A 126 14.55 -19.55 -5.93
CA SER A 126 14.05 -18.30 -6.51
C SER A 126 12.77 -17.81 -5.79
N GLN A 127 11.96 -18.72 -5.22
CA GLN A 127 10.76 -18.39 -4.44
C GLN A 127 11.02 -18.22 -2.91
N GLU A 128 12.08 -18.79 -2.34
CA GLU A 128 12.39 -18.89 -0.89
C GLU A 128 13.40 -17.82 -0.47
N LYS A 129 13.98 -17.09 -1.45
CA LYS A 129 14.49 -15.74 -1.22
C LYS A 129 13.40 -14.67 -1.21
N THR A 130 12.12 -15.04 -1.30
CA THR A 130 11.14 -14.25 -0.57
C THR A 130 11.18 -14.73 0.87
N GLU A 131 11.87 -13.96 1.73
CA GLU A 131 11.40 -13.77 3.10
C GLU A 131 9.87 -13.76 3.05
N GLN A 132 9.13 -14.24 4.06
CA GLN A 132 7.71 -13.92 4.15
C GLN A 132 7.57 -12.40 4.21
N ILE A 133 7.54 -11.75 3.04
CA ILE A 133 7.47 -10.33 2.88
C ILE A 133 6.05 -10.06 3.33
N ASN A 134 5.93 -9.53 4.53
CA ASN A 134 4.65 -9.25 5.10
C ASN A 134 3.89 -8.37 4.10
N ILE A 135 2.81 -8.89 3.52
CA ILE A 135 2.05 -8.21 2.46
C ILE A 135 1.57 -6.85 2.95
N THR A 136 1.28 -6.71 4.25
CA THR A 136 0.92 -5.41 4.83
C THR A 136 2.09 -4.43 4.85
N LYS A 137 3.34 -4.90 4.93
CA LYS A 137 4.55 -4.07 4.79
C LYS A 137 4.76 -3.67 3.33
N ILE A 138 4.56 -4.58 2.38
CA ILE A 138 4.58 -4.25 0.94
C ILE A 138 3.51 -3.22 0.63
N ALA A 139 2.27 -3.45 1.04
CA ALA A 139 1.14 -2.57 0.75
C ALA A 139 1.38 -1.13 1.23
N LYS A 140 2.06 -0.95 2.37
CA LYS A 140 2.49 0.36 2.88
C LYS A 140 3.61 1.01 2.04
N GLY A 141 4.41 0.22 1.36
CA GLY A 141 5.49 0.67 0.47
C GLY A 141 5.06 0.93 -0.97
N LEU A 142 3.85 0.51 -1.36
CA LEU A 142 3.31 0.77 -2.69
C LEU A 142 3.03 2.26 -2.88
N VAL A 143 3.42 2.80 -4.03
CA VAL A 143 3.14 4.19 -4.39
C VAL A 143 1.92 4.23 -5.32
N ILE A 144 0.78 3.74 -4.81
CA ILE A 144 -0.49 3.71 -5.54
C ILE A 144 -1.64 4.19 -4.64
N GLU A 145 -2.47 5.10 -5.16
CA GLU A 145 -3.71 5.49 -4.49
C GLU A 145 -4.69 4.32 -4.48
N LYS A 146 -5.47 4.16 -3.41
CA LYS A 146 -6.46 3.09 -3.36
C LYS A 146 -7.58 3.30 -4.38
N PHE A 147 -8.03 2.20 -4.98
CA PHE A 147 -9.10 2.27 -5.95
C PHE A 147 -10.47 2.44 -5.29
N THR A 148 -11.19 3.49 -5.68
CA THR A 148 -12.54 3.80 -5.16
C THR A 148 -13.64 3.75 -6.22
N GLY A 149 -13.28 3.51 -7.50
CA GLY A 149 -14.22 3.46 -8.61
C GLY A 149 -14.77 4.80 -9.12
N LYS A 150 -14.42 5.94 -8.50
CA LYS A 150 -15.04 7.25 -8.82
C LYS A 150 -14.26 8.13 -9.80
N THR A 151 -12.93 8.14 -9.72
CA THR A 151 -12.11 9.18 -10.37
C THR A 151 -10.97 8.66 -11.23
N THR A 152 -10.61 7.38 -11.08
CA THR A 152 -9.45 6.81 -11.76
C THR A 152 -9.92 5.80 -12.79
N ASN A 153 -9.40 5.90 -14.01
CA ASN A 153 -9.63 4.90 -15.03
C ASN A 153 -9.12 3.53 -14.52
N ALA A 154 -10.01 2.53 -14.51
CA ALA A 154 -9.72 1.20 -13.99
C ALA A 154 -8.55 0.51 -14.70
N GLU A 155 -8.44 0.68 -16.02
CA GLU A 155 -7.35 0.12 -16.82
C GLU A 155 -6.00 0.78 -16.50
N GLN A 156 -5.98 2.11 -16.35
CA GLN A 156 -4.77 2.82 -15.94
C GLN A 156 -4.34 2.46 -14.51
N TRP A 157 -5.32 2.31 -13.62
CA TRP A 157 -5.08 1.98 -12.23
C TRP A 157 -4.51 0.56 -12.09
N ILE A 158 -5.16 -0.44 -12.72
CA ILE A 158 -4.69 -1.83 -12.63
C ILE A 158 -3.31 -1.99 -13.28
N ALA A 159 -3.03 -1.28 -14.38
CA ALA A 159 -1.70 -1.28 -14.99
C ALA A 159 -0.63 -0.66 -14.08
N SER A 160 -1.00 0.36 -13.29
CA SER A 160 -0.09 0.94 -12.29
C SER A 160 0.14 -0.02 -11.12
N PHE A 161 -0.91 -0.74 -10.70
CA PHE A 161 -0.81 -1.80 -9.70
C PHE A 161 0.08 -2.95 -10.16
N GLU A 162 -0.05 -3.39 -11.41
CA GLU A 162 0.79 -4.44 -12.01
C GLU A 162 2.27 -4.04 -12.00
N LYS A 163 2.59 -2.80 -12.37
CA LYS A 163 3.97 -2.28 -12.29
C LYS A 163 4.52 -2.25 -10.87
N GLU A 164 3.70 -1.92 -9.89
CA GLU A 164 4.15 -1.98 -8.50
C GLU A 164 4.34 -3.43 -8.04
N CYS A 165 3.52 -4.37 -8.50
CA CYS A 165 3.75 -5.80 -8.25
C CYS A 165 5.08 -6.27 -8.84
N GLU A 166 5.41 -5.86 -10.08
CA GLU A 166 6.70 -6.15 -10.71
C GLU A 166 7.88 -5.53 -9.94
N ARG A 167 7.72 -4.28 -9.47
CA ARG A 167 8.74 -3.56 -8.69
C ARG A 167 9.07 -4.28 -7.37
N PHE A 168 8.10 -4.96 -6.77
CA PHE A 168 8.27 -5.74 -5.55
C PHE A 168 8.47 -7.25 -5.81
N HIS A 169 8.68 -7.66 -7.06
CA HIS A 169 8.87 -9.06 -7.46
C HIS A 169 7.75 -10.00 -6.97
N ILE A 170 6.50 -9.56 -7.15
CA ILE A 170 5.30 -10.32 -6.77
C ILE A 170 4.83 -11.15 -7.96
N ASP A 171 5.47 -12.31 -8.13
CA ASP A 171 5.23 -13.18 -9.29
C ASP A 171 4.06 -14.15 -9.06
N ARG A 172 3.73 -14.43 -7.79
CA ARG A 172 2.65 -15.37 -7.47
C ARG A 172 1.28 -14.69 -7.51
N ILE A 173 0.33 -15.33 -8.18
CA ILE A 173 -1.04 -14.82 -8.38
C ILE A 173 -1.78 -14.66 -7.04
N ASP A 174 -1.64 -15.63 -6.13
CA ASP A 174 -2.25 -15.59 -4.79
C ASP A 174 -1.79 -14.35 -4.00
N ARG A 175 -0.49 -14.07 -4.00
CA ARG A 175 0.09 -12.87 -3.38
C ARG A 175 -0.40 -11.58 -4.04
N LYS A 176 -0.53 -11.58 -5.37
CA LYS A 176 -1.03 -10.44 -6.14
C LYS A 176 -2.50 -10.15 -5.81
N ILE A 177 -3.32 -11.19 -5.67
CA ILE A 177 -4.73 -11.08 -5.25
C ILE A 177 -4.84 -10.59 -3.80
N GLU A 178 -4.04 -11.13 -2.88
CA GLU A 178 -4.00 -10.66 -1.48
C GLU A 178 -3.62 -9.18 -1.38
N LEU A 179 -2.65 -8.74 -2.18
CA LEU A 179 -2.24 -7.34 -2.24
C LEU A 179 -3.32 -6.46 -2.87
N LEU A 180 -3.99 -6.93 -3.93
CA LEU A 180 -5.08 -6.22 -4.58
C LEU A 180 -6.18 -5.85 -3.58
N LYS A 181 -6.53 -6.77 -2.67
CA LYS A 181 -7.51 -6.51 -1.60
C LYS A 181 -7.14 -5.30 -0.72
N LEU A 182 -5.86 -5.08 -0.47
CA LEU A 182 -5.38 -3.96 0.37
C LEU A 182 -5.37 -2.62 -0.39
N CYS A 183 -5.39 -2.67 -1.72
CA CYS A 183 -5.30 -1.52 -2.61
C CYS A 183 -6.68 -1.04 -3.12
N ILE A 184 -7.78 -1.67 -2.72
CA ILE A 184 -9.15 -1.33 -3.16
C ILE A 184 -10.05 -0.99 -1.98
N GLU A 185 -11.08 -0.17 -2.21
CA GLU A 185 -12.05 0.26 -1.19
C GLU A 185 -13.47 0.35 -1.75
N ASN A 186 -14.45 0.46 -0.84
CA ASN A 186 -15.87 0.65 -1.16
C ASN A 186 -16.44 -0.48 -2.04
N SER A 187 -17.19 -0.15 -3.09
CA SER A 187 -17.79 -1.15 -4.00
C SER A 187 -16.76 -2.10 -4.65
N ALA A 188 -15.48 -1.74 -4.68
CA ALA A 188 -14.41 -2.62 -5.15
C ALA A 188 -14.12 -3.78 -4.20
N THR A 189 -14.34 -3.63 -2.88
CA THR A 189 -14.18 -4.75 -1.93
C THR A 189 -15.29 -5.79 -2.09
N ASP A 190 -16.50 -5.35 -2.43
CA ASP A 190 -17.63 -6.25 -2.72
C ASP A 190 -17.38 -7.00 -4.03
N TRP A 191 -16.90 -6.31 -5.07
CA TRP A 191 -16.46 -6.95 -6.31
C TRP A 191 -15.37 -7.99 -6.08
N TYR A 192 -14.38 -7.68 -5.23
CA TYR A 192 -13.31 -8.63 -4.91
C TYR A 192 -13.86 -9.90 -4.29
N SER A 193 -14.76 -9.75 -3.31
CA SER A 193 -15.39 -10.89 -2.63
C SER A 193 -16.23 -11.73 -3.60
N CYS A 194 -17.00 -11.09 -4.48
CA CYS A 194 -17.76 -11.77 -5.52
C CYS A 194 -16.86 -12.48 -6.55
N THR A 195 -15.76 -11.83 -6.94
CA THR A 195 -14.81 -12.36 -7.92
C THR A 195 -14.06 -13.55 -7.37
N LEU A 196 -13.68 -13.53 -6.09
CA LEU A 196 -13.08 -14.67 -5.40
C LEU A 196 -14.02 -15.89 -5.35
N LEU A 197 -15.33 -15.67 -5.25
CA LEU A 197 -16.33 -16.76 -5.29
C LEU A 197 -16.58 -17.30 -6.70
N LYS A 198 -16.45 -16.44 -7.72
CA LYS A 198 -16.74 -16.78 -9.13
C LYS A 198 -15.55 -17.42 -9.83
N LEU A 199 -14.33 -16.98 -9.52
CA LEU A 199 -13.10 -17.46 -10.12
C LEU A 199 -12.57 -18.62 -9.26
N ALA A 200 -12.30 -19.75 -9.92
CA ALA A 200 -11.72 -20.92 -9.27
C ALA A 200 -10.26 -20.66 -8.83
N ALA A 201 -9.73 -21.54 -7.97
CA ALA A 201 -8.40 -21.40 -7.36
C ALA A 201 -7.24 -21.36 -8.39
N ASP A 202 -7.49 -21.82 -9.62
CA ASP A 202 -6.57 -21.88 -10.76
C ASP A 202 -6.74 -20.72 -11.75
N ALA A 203 -7.60 -19.73 -11.47
CA ALA A 203 -7.83 -18.61 -12.36
C ALA A 203 -6.54 -17.80 -12.62
N GLU A 204 -6.26 -17.55 -13.90
CA GLU A 204 -5.14 -16.70 -14.30
C GLU A 204 -5.37 -15.24 -13.89
N TRP A 205 -4.27 -14.50 -13.67
CA TRP A 205 -4.33 -13.07 -13.37
C TRP A 205 -5.03 -12.26 -14.47
N THR A 206 -4.92 -12.67 -15.73
CA THR A 206 -5.60 -12.07 -16.88
C THR A 206 -7.12 -12.03 -16.67
N GLN A 207 -7.71 -13.10 -16.13
CA GLN A 207 -9.14 -13.17 -15.85
C GLN A 207 -9.56 -12.20 -14.73
N TRP A 208 -8.72 -12.05 -13.70
CA TRP A 208 -8.93 -11.06 -12.63
C TRP A 208 -8.86 -9.63 -13.16
N ARG A 209 -7.84 -9.33 -13.97
CA ARG A 209 -7.65 -8.04 -14.63
C ARG A 209 -8.85 -7.69 -15.51
N ASP A 210 -9.29 -8.62 -16.35
CA ASP A 210 -10.40 -8.39 -17.27
C ASP A 210 -11.74 -8.26 -16.54
N SER A 211 -11.98 -9.05 -15.49
CA SER A 211 -13.14 -8.88 -14.61
C SER A 211 -13.15 -7.50 -13.95
N PHE A 212 -12.00 -7.04 -13.46
CA PHE A 212 -11.84 -5.74 -12.83
C PHE A 212 -12.14 -4.61 -13.81
N CYS A 213 -11.49 -4.63 -14.97
CA CYS A 213 -11.72 -3.67 -16.03
C CYS A 213 -13.18 -3.69 -16.49
N ASN A 214 -13.77 -4.86 -16.76
CA ASN A 214 -15.16 -4.94 -17.23
C ASN A 214 -16.18 -4.40 -16.23
N THR A 215 -15.91 -4.55 -14.93
CA THR A 215 -16.78 -4.07 -13.85
C THR A 215 -16.64 -2.57 -13.64
N PHE A 216 -15.41 -2.05 -13.64
CA PHE A 216 -15.12 -0.67 -13.25
C PHE A 216 -14.73 0.26 -14.37
N ILE A 217 -14.70 -0.21 -15.62
CA ILE A 217 -14.50 0.66 -16.78
C ILE A 217 -15.60 1.72 -16.77
N SER A 218 -15.18 2.98 -16.69
CA SER A 218 -16.11 4.10 -16.76
C SER A 218 -16.64 4.20 -18.19
N LYS A 219 -17.74 3.50 -18.48
CA LYS A 219 -18.45 3.59 -19.77
C LYS A 219 -19.26 4.89 -19.89
N GLY A 220 -19.31 5.69 -18.82
CA GLY A 220 -20.07 6.94 -18.76
C GLY A 220 -19.27 8.14 -19.26
N TRP A 221 -19.94 9.04 -19.97
CA TRP A 221 -19.36 10.30 -20.46
C TRP A 221 -19.16 11.35 -19.36
N SER A 222 -19.61 11.12 -18.13
CA SER A 222 -19.61 12.12 -17.06
C SER A 222 -18.20 12.57 -16.67
N SER A 223 -17.29 11.63 -16.42
CA SER A 223 -15.89 11.92 -16.09
C SER A 223 -15.17 12.61 -17.24
N ILE A 224 -15.39 12.14 -18.47
CA ILE A 224 -14.86 12.73 -19.71
C ILE A 224 -15.35 14.16 -19.86
N LYS A 225 -16.66 14.37 -19.78
CA LYS A 225 -17.30 15.68 -19.90
C LYS A 225 -16.81 16.62 -18.81
N TYR A 226 -16.70 16.15 -17.56
CA TYR A 226 -16.17 16.94 -16.46
C TYR A 226 -14.75 17.42 -16.75
N ALA A 227 -13.83 16.51 -17.11
CA ALA A 227 -12.45 16.91 -17.39
C ALA A 227 -12.36 17.84 -18.60
N MET A 228 -13.10 17.58 -19.68
CA MET A 228 -13.11 18.42 -20.88
C MET A 228 -13.66 19.82 -20.58
N GLN A 229 -14.73 19.92 -19.77
CA GLN A 229 -15.38 21.20 -19.43
C GLN A 229 -14.76 21.91 -18.22
N TYR A 230 -13.79 21.28 -17.53
CA TYR A 230 -13.15 21.85 -16.35
C TYR A 230 -12.43 23.17 -16.73
N LYS A 231 -12.90 24.27 -16.17
CA LYS A 231 -12.43 25.63 -16.48
C LYS A 231 -12.04 26.39 -15.23
N TYR A 232 -11.18 27.38 -15.39
CA TYR A 232 -10.76 28.25 -14.32
C TYR A 232 -11.93 29.15 -13.91
N ILE A 233 -12.18 29.23 -12.60
CA ILE A 233 -13.20 30.11 -12.00
C ILE A 233 -12.52 31.15 -11.13
N SER A 234 -11.69 30.70 -10.19
CA SER A 234 -10.99 31.54 -9.24
C SER A 234 -9.82 30.79 -8.59
N GLY A 235 -8.90 31.54 -7.97
CA GLY A 235 -7.77 30.98 -7.23
C GLY A 235 -6.46 31.11 -8.00
N SER A 236 -5.57 30.13 -7.83
CA SER A 236 -4.29 30.06 -8.54
C SER A 236 -4.51 29.46 -9.94
N LEU A 237 -4.02 30.16 -10.96
CA LEU A 237 -4.02 29.67 -12.34
C LEU A 237 -3.14 28.43 -12.50
N LEU A 238 -1.98 28.40 -11.83
CA LEU A 238 -1.08 27.25 -11.85
C LEU A 238 -1.76 26.02 -11.27
N LYS A 239 -2.42 26.15 -10.11
CA LYS A 239 -3.17 25.06 -9.48
C LYS A 239 -4.30 24.54 -10.39
N TYR A 240 -4.97 25.44 -11.11
CA TYR A 240 -5.94 25.05 -12.11
C TYR A 240 -5.31 24.23 -13.23
N SER A 241 -4.21 24.72 -13.82
CA SER A 241 -3.57 24.07 -14.97
C SER A 241 -3.10 22.64 -14.66
N ILE A 242 -2.44 22.43 -13.51
CA ILE A 242 -2.00 21.11 -13.05
C ILE A 242 -3.20 20.20 -12.79
N LYS A 243 -4.28 20.73 -12.19
CA LYS A 243 -5.48 19.93 -11.94
C LYS A 243 -6.18 19.53 -13.24
N LYS A 244 -6.26 20.44 -14.21
CA LYS A 244 -6.84 20.18 -15.53
C LYS A 244 -6.03 19.12 -16.27
N GLU A 245 -4.71 19.24 -16.28
CA GLU A 245 -3.80 18.24 -16.85
C GLU A 245 -4.01 16.86 -16.22
N LYS A 246 -4.01 16.77 -14.89
CA LYS A 246 -4.28 15.52 -14.15
C LYS A 246 -5.61 14.89 -14.58
N LEU A 247 -6.68 15.68 -14.68
CA LEU A 247 -8.00 15.18 -15.08
C LEU A 247 -8.00 14.62 -16.51
N LEU A 248 -7.31 15.26 -17.44
CA LEU A 248 -7.22 14.82 -18.83
C LEU A 248 -6.40 13.53 -18.95
N LEU A 249 -5.26 13.45 -18.27
CA LEU A 249 -4.40 12.26 -18.26
C LEU A 249 -5.08 11.04 -17.61
N GLN A 250 -5.91 11.27 -16.56
CA GLN A 250 -6.72 10.23 -15.94
C GLN A 250 -7.73 9.60 -16.89
N ILE A 251 -8.20 10.33 -17.91
CA ILE A 251 -9.08 9.79 -18.96
C ILE A 251 -8.25 9.10 -20.03
N ARG A 252 -7.22 9.78 -20.53
CA ARG A 252 -6.38 9.31 -21.63
C ARG A 252 -4.92 9.68 -21.42
N LYS A 253 -4.13 8.71 -20.97
CA LYS A 253 -2.68 8.86 -20.78
C LYS A 253 -1.90 9.03 -22.10
N THR A 254 -2.46 8.56 -23.20
CA THR A 254 -1.84 8.61 -24.55
C THR A 254 -2.16 9.89 -25.31
N ILE A 255 -2.73 10.91 -24.65
CA ILE A 255 -2.97 12.20 -25.28
C ILE A 255 -1.62 12.85 -25.63
N ASP A 256 -1.53 13.39 -26.83
CA ASP A 256 -0.35 14.12 -27.28
C ASP A 256 -0.22 15.47 -26.55
N SER A 257 1.02 15.94 -26.42
CA SER A 257 1.35 17.15 -25.68
C SER A 257 0.65 18.40 -26.23
N ASP A 258 0.53 18.51 -27.56
CA ASP A 258 -0.12 19.65 -28.21
C ASP A 258 -1.61 19.73 -27.86
N THR A 259 -2.33 18.61 -28.01
CA THR A 259 -3.75 18.54 -27.64
C THR A 259 -3.94 18.77 -26.15
N LEU A 260 -3.03 18.27 -25.31
CA LEU A 260 -3.09 18.48 -23.86
C LEU A 260 -2.93 19.97 -23.51
N ILE A 261 -1.95 20.67 -24.11
CA ILE A 261 -1.75 22.12 -23.97
C ILE A 261 -3.01 22.86 -24.40
N ASP A 262 -3.56 22.53 -25.57
CA ASP A 262 -4.74 23.20 -26.13
C ASP A 262 -5.96 23.05 -25.21
N LEU A 263 -6.21 21.85 -24.70
CA LEU A 263 -7.33 21.57 -23.79
C LEU A 263 -7.19 22.25 -22.43
N ILE A 264 -5.95 22.41 -21.93
CA ILE A 264 -5.70 23.19 -20.70
C ILE A 264 -5.95 24.67 -20.97
N ALA A 265 -5.41 25.20 -22.07
CA ALA A 265 -5.56 26.60 -22.45
C ALA A 265 -7.04 26.99 -22.67
N MET A 266 -7.85 26.14 -23.31
CA MET A 266 -9.28 26.41 -23.56
C MET A 266 -10.10 26.71 -22.30
N GLY A 267 -9.67 26.26 -21.13
CA GLY A 267 -10.39 26.54 -19.88
C GLY A 267 -9.86 27.74 -19.11
N LEU A 268 -8.85 28.46 -19.62
CA LEU A 268 -8.37 29.71 -19.05
C LEU A 268 -9.22 30.92 -19.49
N PRO A 269 -9.20 32.03 -18.74
CA PRO A 269 -9.79 33.28 -19.19
C PRO A 269 -9.05 33.85 -20.42
N ASN A 270 -9.78 34.46 -21.35
CA ASN A 270 -9.21 35.05 -22.58
C ASN A 270 -8.07 36.04 -22.27
N GLU A 271 -8.17 36.81 -21.19
CA GLU A 271 -7.16 37.81 -20.82
C GLU A 271 -5.80 37.18 -20.45
N ILE A 272 -5.80 35.89 -20.12
CA ILE A 272 -4.58 35.10 -19.85
C ILE A 272 -4.09 34.48 -21.16
N ILE A 273 -4.98 33.86 -21.93
CA ILE A 273 -4.65 33.17 -23.20
C ILE A 273 -4.01 34.15 -24.20
N GLU A 274 -4.54 35.37 -24.32
CA GLU A 274 -4.01 36.40 -25.23
C GLU A 274 -2.56 36.81 -24.92
N LYS A 275 -2.05 36.50 -23.73
CA LYS A 275 -0.67 36.79 -23.32
C LYS A 275 0.27 35.60 -23.48
N ILE A 276 -0.25 34.44 -23.86
CA ILE A 276 0.51 33.21 -24.03
C ILE A 276 0.72 32.99 -25.52
N ASP A 277 1.98 32.87 -25.91
CA ASP A 277 2.36 32.56 -27.29
C ASP A 277 2.33 31.04 -27.52
N ARG A 278 1.32 30.57 -28.25
CA ARG A 278 1.09 29.13 -28.48
C ARG A 278 2.24 28.46 -29.25
N GLU A 279 2.91 29.16 -30.16
CA GLU A 279 3.97 28.57 -31.00
C GLU A 279 5.23 28.24 -30.19
N LYS A 280 5.44 28.95 -29.08
CA LYS A 280 6.57 28.72 -28.17
C LYS A 280 6.38 27.51 -27.24
N LEU A 281 5.17 26.97 -27.15
CA LEU A 281 4.85 25.86 -26.25
C LEU A 281 5.06 24.53 -26.96
N GLN A 282 5.91 23.68 -26.38
CA GLN A 282 6.17 22.32 -26.89
C GLN A 282 5.73 21.27 -25.88
N ARG A 283 5.78 21.59 -24.58
CA ARG A 283 5.38 20.69 -23.50
C ARG A 283 4.43 21.38 -22.51
N PRO A 284 3.61 20.62 -21.76
CA PRO A 284 2.72 21.19 -20.74
C PRO A 284 3.46 22.05 -19.70
N GLU A 285 4.72 21.71 -19.38
CA GLU A 285 5.57 22.48 -18.48
C GLU A 285 5.82 23.91 -18.97
N ASP A 286 5.96 24.10 -20.29
CA ASP A 286 6.12 25.43 -20.88
C ASP A 286 4.88 26.29 -20.59
N LEU A 287 3.69 25.69 -20.75
CA LEU A 287 2.42 26.34 -20.43
C LEU A 287 2.31 26.67 -18.93
N HIS A 288 2.68 25.74 -18.05
CA HIS A 288 2.67 25.98 -16.60
C HIS A 288 3.58 27.14 -16.20
N ASN A 289 4.76 27.24 -16.82
CA ASN A 289 5.70 28.33 -16.59
C ASN A 289 5.13 29.69 -17.04
N GLU A 290 4.53 29.75 -18.24
CA GLU A 290 3.87 30.98 -18.72
C GLU A 290 2.67 31.37 -17.86
N ILE A 291 1.84 30.41 -17.47
CA ILE A 291 0.72 30.65 -16.55
C ILE A 291 1.21 31.18 -15.20
N GLY A 292 2.31 30.61 -14.67
CA GLY A 292 2.91 31.03 -13.42
C GLY A 292 3.32 32.50 -13.42
N LYS A 293 3.87 32.99 -14.54
CA LYS A 293 4.21 34.41 -14.74
C LYS A 293 2.99 35.33 -14.70
N LEU A 294 1.79 34.80 -14.98
CA LEU A 294 0.54 35.55 -15.11
C LEU A 294 -0.36 35.50 -13.85
N GLU A 295 0.07 34.86 -12.76
CA GLU A 295 -0.70 34.72 -11.51
C GLU A 295 -1.16 36.06 -10.88
N TYR A 296 -0.40 37.13 -11.09
CA TYR A 296 -0.75 38.47 -10.62
C TYR A 296 -2.07 39.01 -11.21
N LEU A 297 -2.46 38.52 -12.40
CA LEU A 297 -3.70 38.93 -13.07
C LEU A 297 -4.94 38.30 -12.42
N ALA A 298 -4.82 37.06 -11.94
CA ALA A 298 -5.88 36.37 -11.23
C ALA A 298 -6.18 37.03 -9.87
N THR A 299 -5.14 37.48 -9.17
CA THR A 299 -5.28 38.17 -7.87
C THR A 299 -5.87 39.57 -7.99
N LYS A 300 -5.64 40.27 -9.11
CA LYS A 300 -6.23 41.59 -9.38
C LYS A 300 -7.75 41.51 -9.51
N LYS A 301 -8.27 40.50 -10.22
CA LYS A 301 -9.71 40.28 -10.43
C LYS A 301 -10.47 40.16 -9.10
N ASN A 302 -9.95 39.43 -8.13
CA ASN A 302 -10.55 39.30 -6.78
C ASN A 302 -10.62 40.61 -5.97
N LYS A 303 -9.71 41.56 -6.21
CA LYS A 303 -9.74 42.88 -5.56
C LYS A 303 -10.80 43.79 -6.19
N ASP A 304 -10.97 43.71 -7.50
CA ASP A 304 -11.95 44.52 -8.23
C ASP A 304 -13.40 44.04 -7.95
N THR A 305 -13.65 42.73 -7.82
CA THR A 305 -14.96 42.21 -7.37
C THR A 305 -15.29 42.59 -5.92
N LYS A 306 -14.28 42.73 -5.04
CA LYS A 306 -14.48 43.23 -3.66
C LYS A 306 -14.78 44.73 -3.62
N LYS A 307 -14.16 45.54 -4.48
CA LYS A 307 -14.48 46.98 -4.57
C LYS A 307 -15.89 47.24 -5.11
N THR A 308 -16.36 46.42 -6.04
CA THR A 308 -17.70 46.58 -6.64
C THR A 308 -18.85 46.22 -5.68
N LYS A 309 -18.60 45.44 -4.62
CA LYS A 309 -19.59 45.17 -3.55
C LYS A 309 -19.66 46.26 -2.46
N LEU A 310 -18.75 47.23 -2.45
CA LEU A 310 -18.69 48.26 -1.40
C LEU A 310 -19.23 49.64 -1.82
N SER A 311 -19.73 49.80 -3.06
CA SER A 311 -20.12 51.12 -3.59
C SER A 311 -21.59 51.25 -4.01
N SER A 312 -22.51 50.45 -3.44
CA SER A 312 -23.95 50.63 -3.67
C SER A 312 -24.75 51.01 -2.41
N ASP A 313 -24.10 51.47 -1.34
CA ASP A 313 -24.80 51.98 -0.16
C ASP A 313 -25.03 53.50 -0.30
N SER A 314 -25.80 53.87 -1.32
CA SER A 314 -26.45 55.17 -1.35
C SER A 314 -27.53 55.17 -0.26
N LYS A 315 -27.30 55.87 0.84
CA LYS A 315 -28.28 56.19 1.88
C LYS A 315 -29.58 56.70 1.25
N LYS A 316 -30.54 55.81 1.00
CA LYS A 316 -31.93 56.18 0.76
C LYS A 316 -32.64 56.16 2.11
N ASN A 317 -33.13 57.32 2.52
CA ASN A 317 -34.03 57.47 3.68
C ASN A 317 -35.14 56.42 3.56
N LYS A 318 -35.19 55.48 4.52
CA LYS A 318 -36.16 54.39 4.50
C LYS A 318 -37.55 54.96 4.83
N THR A 319 -38.45 54.98 3.85
CA THR A 319 -39.88 55.22 4.10
C THR A 319 -40.53 53.95 4.67
N PRO A 320 -41.47 54.06 5.62
CA PRO A 320 -42.18 52.89 6.13
C PRO A 320 -43.07 52.30 5.04
N CYS A 321 -43.15 50.97 4.97
CA CYS A 321 -43.96 50.24 4.01
C CYS A 321 -45.45 50.55 4.20
N LYS A 322 -46.13 51.02 3.15
CA LYS A 322 -47.57 51.34 3.19
C LYS A 322 -48.42 50.10 3.45
N VAL A 323 -48.10 48.97 2.81
CA VAL A 323 -48.84 47.70 2.97
C VAL A 323 -48.87 47.23 4.44
N CYS A 324 -47.77 47.41 5.18
CA CYS A 324 -47.71 47.06 6.60
C CYS A 324 -48.48 48.04 7.49
N LYS A 325 -48.50 49.32 7.11
CA LYS A 325 -49.24 50.38 7.80
C LYS A 325 -50.76 50.19 7.63
N ASP A 326 -51.21 49.89 6.41
CA ASP A 326 -52.61 49.72 6.06
C ASP A 326 -53.23 48.44 6.68
N LYS A 327 -52.39 47.44 7.02
CA LYS A 327 -52.80 46.20 7.69
C LYS A 327 -52.64 46.24 9.22
N GLU A 328 -52.38 47.41 9.80
CA GLU A 328 -52.13 47.61 11.24
C GLU A 328 -51.05 46.67 11.81
N LYS A 329 -50.02 46.31 11.02
CA LYS A 329 -48.92 45.42 11.44
C LYS A 329 -47.67 46.16 11.92
N GLY A 330 -47.82 47.44 12.28
CA GLY A 330 -46.76 48.33 12.75
C GLY A 330 -45.90 48.94 11.63
N THR A 331 -45.05 49.91 11.98
CA THR A 331 -44.17 50.65 11.07
C THR A 331 -42.92 49.81 10.73
N ARG A 332 -42.98 49.09 9.60
CA ARG A 332 -41.85 48.30 9.07
C ARG A 332 -41.21 48.99 7.87
N PHE A 333 -39.89 48.88 7.72
CA PHE A 333 -39.11 49.58 6.69
C PHE A 333 -38.46 48.58 5.72
N HIS A 334 -39.12 48.33 4.59
CA HIS A 334 -38.63 47.49 3.49
C HIS A 334 -39.28 47.95 2.17
N PRO A 335 -38.72 47.61 1.00
CA PRO A 335 -39.38 47.84 -0.29
C PRO A 335 -40.77 47.20 -0.31
N GLU A 336 -41.76 47.89 -0.89
CA GLU A 336 -43.13 47.35 -0.98
C GLU A 336 -43.16 46.05 -1.80
N ASP A 337 -42.30 45.92 -2.80
CA ASP A 337 -42.15 44.72 -3.65
C ASP A 337 -41.73 43.47 -2.87
N GLU A 338 -41.03 43.65 -1.75
CA GLU A 338 -40.58 42.57 -0.87
C GLU A 338 -41.49 42.43 0.36
N CYS A 339 -42.60 43.16 0.41
CA CYS A 339 -43.56 43.05 1.49
C CYS A 339 -44.21 41.66 1.46
N TRP A 340 -43.98 40.89 2.52
CA TRP A 340 -44.63 39.59 2.75
C TRP A 340 -46.16 39.63 2.54
N PHE A 341 -46.78 40.76 2.84
CA PHE A 341 -48.22 40.94 2.77
C PHE A 341 -48.74 41.37 1.38
N LYS A 342 -47.87 41.53 0.38
CA LYS A 342 -48.22 41.98 -0.98
C LYS A 342 -48.85 40.89 -1.84
N ASP A 343 -48.43 39.64 -1.69
CA ASP A 343 -48.82 38.55 -2.60
C ASP A 343 -50.04 37.72 -2.18
N GLN A 344 -50.67 38.05 -1.05
CA GLN A 344 -51.94 37.39 -0.68
C GLN A 344 -53.13 37.75 -1.59
N ASN A 345 -52.96 38.69 -2.52
CA ASN A 345 -53.99 39.12 -3.49
C ASN A 345 -53.75 38.63 -4.94
N LYS A 346 -52.79 37.74 -5.19
CA LYS A 346 -52.56 37.16 -6.53
C LYS A 346 -52.50 35.64 -6.49
N GLN A 347 -53.64 35.00 -6.26
CA GLN A 347 -53.85 33.60 -6.65
C GLN A 347 -53.91 33.54 -8.19
N GLY A 348 -52.80 33.19 -8.83
CA GLY A 348 -52.75 32.94 -10.28
C GLY A 348 -51.34 32.79 -10.83
N ARG A 349 -50.94 31.54 -11.06
CA ARG A 349 -49.84 31.05 -11.93
C ARG A 349 -48.53 31.88 -11.99
N ARG A 350 -47.46 31.33 -11.41
CA ARG A 350 -46.11 31.45 -11.98
C ARG A 350 -45.40 30.10 -11.91
N GLU A 351 -45.23 29.49 -13.08
CA GLU A 351 -44.35 28.35 -13.31
C GLU A 351 -42.91 28.77 -12.97
N LYS A 352 -42.29 28.08 -12.01
CA LYS A 352 -40.85 28.21 -11.75
C LYS A 352 -40.12 27.34 -12.75
N ASN A 353 -39.47 28.00 -13.71
CA ASN A 353 -38.46 27.36 -14.54
C ASN A 353 -37.25 27.06 -13.64
N ILE A 354 -37.08 25.80 -13.24
CA ILE A 354 -35.95 25.36 -12.42
C ILE A 354 -34.78 25.09 -13.38
N ASN A 355 -33.78 25.98 -13.33
CA ASN A 355 -32.51 25.79 -14.01
C ASN A 355 -31.66 24.83 -13.17
N ASN A 356 -31.81 23.51 -13.38
CA ASN A 356 -31.01 22.50 -12.71
C ASN A 356 -29.62 22.41 -13.35
N LEU A 357 -28.68 23.20 -12.85
CA LEU A 357 -27.25 22.90 -12.98
C LEU A 357 -26.51 23.28 -11.69
N ALA A 358 -26.93 22.67 -10.59
CA ALA A 358 -26.20 22.64 -9.32
C ALA A 358 -26.38 21.25 -8.71
N LEU A 359 -25.37 20.41 -8.87
CA LEU A 359 -25.13 19.27 -7.98
C LEU A 359 -23.73 19.50 -7.40
N ASP A 360 -23.68 20.34 -6.37
CA ASP A 360 -22.71 20.17 -5.30
C ASP A 360 -23.28 19.05 -4.43
N VAL A 361 -22.73 17.84 -4.56
CA VAL A 361 -22.87 16.84 -3.51
C VAL A 361 -21.66 17.01 -2.62
N ASP A 362 -21.82 17.84 -1.58
CA ASP A 362 -21.03 17.73 -0.38
C ASP A 362 -21.27 16.33 0.19
N LEU A 363 -20.29 15.43 0.02
CA LEU A 363 -20.21 14.19 0.77
C LEU A 363 -19.68 14.52 2.16
N SER A 364 -20.52 15.13 2.98
CA SER A 364 -20.31 15.20 4.41
C SER A 364 -20.51 13.80 4.99
N THR A 365 -19.42 13.28 5.53
CA THR A 365 -19.40 12.14 6.46
C THR A 365 -20.25 12.48 7.68
N ASP A 366 -21.30 11.73 7.93
CA ASP A 366 -21.84 11.50 9.29
C ASP A 366 -22.69 10.22 9.30
N ASP A 367 -22.29 9.28 10.15
CA ASP A 367 -23.01 8.06 10.49
C ASP A 367 -24.41 8.36 11.07
N PRO A 368 -25.45 7.59 10.74
CA PRO A 368 -26.60 7.44 11.62
C PRO A 368 -26.45 6.14 12.43
N LYS A 369 -25.92 6.25 13.65
CA LYS A 369 -26.24 5.29 14.72
C LYS A 369 -27.64 5.61 15.25
N ASN A 370 -28.49 4.58 15.26
CA ASN A 370 -29.75 4.41 16.00
C ASN A 370 -30.93 5.35 15.66
N LEU A 371 -32.00 4.75 15.11
CA LEU A 371 -33.24 4.56 15.88
C LEU A 371 -34.18 3.56 15.18
N MET A 372 -34.60 2.56 15.96
CA MET A 372 -35.63 1.59 15.65
C MET A 372 -37.05 2.20 15.62
N CYS A 373 -37.97 1.43 15.02
CA CYS A 373 -39.33 1.11 15.48
C CYS A 373 -40.55 1.68 14.71
N HIS A 374 -41.50 0.74 14.52
CA HIS A 374 -42.92 0.81 14.12
C HIS A 374 -43.18 1.11 12.63
N HIS A 375 -43.92 0.31 11.85
CA HIS A 375 -45.00 -0.65 12.15
C HIS A 375 -44.97 -1.84 11.21
#